data_AF-A0A8T4PUF5-F1
#
_entry.id   AF-A0A8T4PUF5-F1
#
_cell.length_a   1.000
_cell.length_b   1.000
_cell.length_c   1.000
_cell.angle_alpha   90.00
_cell.angle_beta   90.00
_cell.angle_gamma   90.00
#
_symmetry.space_group_name_H-M   'P 1'
#
loop_
_entity.id
_entity.type
_entity.pdbx_description
1 polymer ?
#
loop_
_entity_poly.entity_id
_entity_poly.type
_entity_poly.pdbx_seq_one_letter_code
_entity_poly.pdbx_strand_id
1 'polypeptide(L)' 'MTPDETVNPEYPKEKHTMDELTPTKIEQLNKMPIIEATVSKSEDGKWVIQKTTITSIKPIKYYQKMLDVTA' A
#
# COMPACT_ATOMS: atom_id res chain seq x y z
N MET A 1 35.08 -17.07 -2.61
CA MET A 1 33.79 -16.95 -1.91
C MET A 1 33.06 -15.78 -2.53
N THR A 2 32.15 -16.06 -3.46
CA THR A 2 31.29 -15.07 -4.11
C THR A 2 30.16 -14.69 -3.14
N PRO A 3 29.78 -13.41 -3.06
CA PRO A 3 28.81 -12.93 -2.08
C PRO A 3 27.40 -13.45 -2.40
N ASP A 4 26.68 -13.85 -1.35
CA ASP A 4 25.27 -14.27 -1.30
C ASP A 4 24.43 -13.59 -2.39
N GLU A 5 24.04 -14.37 -3.40
CA GLU A 5 22.91 -14.06 -4.25
C GLU A 5 21.68 -14.02 -3.34
N THR A 6 21.20 -12.83 -3.02
CA THR A 6 19.92 -12.64 -2.35
C THR A 6 18.86 -13.32 -3.20
N VAL A 7 18.44 -14.51 -2.77
CA VAL A 7 17.32 -15.27 -3.31
C VAL A 7 16.12 -14.33 -3.27
N ASN A 8 15.80 -13.73 -4.41
CA ASN A 8 14.52 -13.09 -4.63
C ASN A 8 13.51 -14.25 -4.67
N PRO A 9 12.63 -14.43 -3.68
CA PRO A 9 11.59 -15.44 -3.81
C PRO A 9 10.78 -15.03 -5.03
N GLU A 10 10.78 -15.88 -6.06
CA GLU A 10 9.94 -15.67 -7.23
C GLU A 10 8.49 -15.70 -6.74
N TYR A 11 7.94 -14.50 -6.49
CA TYR A 11 6.52 -14.33 -6.27
C TYR A 11 5.83 -14.99 -7.48
N PRO A 12 4.93 -15.97 -7.27
CA PRO A 12 4.23 -16.59 -8.38
C PRO A 12 3.56 -15.49 -9.19
N LYS A 13 4.05 -15.28 -10.42
CA LYS A 13 3.55 -14.27 -11.35
C LYS A 13 2.26 -14.78 -11.99
N GLU A 14 1.28 -15.16 -11.18
CA GLU A 14 -0.07 -15.39 -11.70
C GLU A 14 -0.62 -14.02 -12.12
N LYS A 15 -0.51 -13.73 -13.42
CA LYS A 15 -1.16 -12.58 -14.03
C LYS A 15 -2.66 -12.84 -14.03
N HIS A 16 -3.36 -12.42 -12.97
CA HIS A 16 -4.81 -12.31 -13.02
C HIS A 16 -5.18 -11.30 -14.11
N THR A 17 -5.79 -11.78 -15.19
CA THR A 17 -6.38 -10.94 -16.23
C THR A 17 -7.52 -10.12 -15.62
N MET A 18 -7.61 -8.83 -16.01
CA MET A 18 -8.62 -7.88 -15.49
C MET A 18 -10.08 -8.36 -15.67
N ASP A 19 -10.28 -9.36 -16.54
CA ASP A 19 -11.58 -9.93 -16.91
C ASP A 19 -12.23 -10.81 -15.80
N GLU A 20 -11.53 -11.13 -14.71
CA GLU A 20 -12.06 -12.00 -13.62
C GLU A 20 -12.64 -11.26 -12.41
N LEU A 21 -12.65 -9.91 -12.39
CA LEU A 21 -13.16 -9.15 -11.25
C LEU A 21 -14.65 -8.87 -11.39
N THR A 22 -15.45 -9.35 -10.43
CA THR A 22 -16.86 -8.98 -10.34
C THR A 22 -17.01 -7.46 -10.12
N PRO A 23 -18.09 -6.83 -10.61
CA PRO A 23 -18.31 -5.38 -10.49
C PRO A 23 -18.26 -4.91 -9.02
N THR A 24 -18.78 -5.72 -8.10
CA THR A 24 -18.72 -5.46 -6.66
C THR A 24 -17.28 -5.38 -6.14
N LYS A 25 -16.38 -6.22 -6.64
CA LYS A 25 -14.97 -6.25 -6.22
C LYS A 25 -14.19 -5.04 -6.76
N ILE A 26 -14.50 -4.60 -7.98
CA ILE A 26 -13.93 -3.37 -8.55
C ILE A 26 -14.35 -2.14 -7.72
N GLU A 27 -15.62 -2.05 -7.35
CA GLU A 27 -16.12 -0.97 -6.50
C GLU A 27 -15.43 -0.94 -5.12
N GLN A 28 -15.19 -2.12 -4.54
CA GLN A 28 -14.44 -2.24 -3.29
C GLN A 28 -13.00 -1.78 -3.44
N LEU A 29 -12.29 -2.20 -4.49
CA LEU A 29 -10.91 -1.79 -4.76
C LEU A 29 -10.79 -0.27 -4.94
N ASN A 30 -11.75 0.35 -5.63
CA ASN A 30 -11.78 1.81 -5.80
C ASN A 30 -12.02 2.57 -4.49
N LYS A 31 -12.60 1.93 -3.47
CA LYS A 31 -12.81 2.50 -2.14
C LYS A 31 -11.65 2.25 -1.18
N MET A 32 -10.69 1.39 -1.54
CA MET A 32 -9.55 1.10 -0.68
C MET A 32 -8.58 2.29 -0.64
N PRO A 33 -7.93 2.54 0.51
CA PRO A 33 -6.85 3.52 0.58
C PRO A 33 -5.65 3.03 -0.23
N ILE A 34 -4.89 3.99 -0.77
CA ILE A 34 -3.62 3.68 -1.44
C ILE A 34 -2.60 3.39 -0.34
N ILE A 35 -1.97 2.22 -0.41
CA ILE A 35 -0.96 1.77 0.56
C ILE A 35 0.39 1.76 -0.15
N GLU A 36 1.32 2.58 0.35
CA GLU A 36 2.69 2.64 -0.15
C GLU A 36 3.63 2.18 0.96
N ALA A 37 4.44 1.17 0.67
CA ALA A 37 5.44 0.64 1.59
C ALA A 37 6.83 0.92 1.02
N THR A 38 7.63 1.68 1.75
CA THR A 38 9.04 1.94 1.43
C THR A 38 9.91 1.28 2.48
N VAL A 39 10.82 0.41 2.04
CA VAL A 39 11.83 -0.22 2.89
C VAL A 39 13.18 0.39 2.55
N SER A 40 13.85 0.95 3.54
CA SER A 40 15.17 1.56 3.39
C SER A 40 16.11 1.02 4.46
N LYS A 41 17.42 1.02 4.17
CA LYS A 41 18.44 0.76 5.18
C LYS A 41 18.84 2.10 5.79
N SER A 42 19.13 2.13 7.09
CA SER A 42 19.75 3.31 7.71
C SER A 42 21.08 3.62 7.03
N GLU A 43 21.49 4.87 7.03
CA GLU A 43 22.78 5.30 6.50
C GLU A 43 23.95 4.49 7.10
N ASP A 44 23.89 4.20 8.40
CA ASP A 44 24.88 3.38 9.10
C ASP A 44 24.76 1.86 8.86
N GLY A 45 23.80 1.41 8.04
CA GLY A 45 23.55 -0.01 7.72
C GLY A 45 23.03 -0.88 8.87
N LYS A 46 22.93 -0.36 10.09
CA LYS A 46 22.52 -1.08 11.29
C LYS A 46 21.02 -1.38 11.38
N TRP A 47 20.19 -0.60 10.69
CA TRP A 47 18.73 -0.69 10.79
C TRP A 47 18.06 -0.83 9.43
N VAL A 48 16.92 -1.53 9.44
CA VAL A 48 15.97 -1.55 8.34
C VAL A 48 14.76 -0.73 8.75
N ILE A 49 14.47 0.31 7.99
CA ILE A 49 13.37 1.23 8.21
C ILE A 49 12.26 0.87 7.23
N GLN A 50 11.18 0.31 7.75
CA GLN A 50 9.94 0.10 7.01
C GLN A 50 8.99 1.26 7.30
N LYS A 51 8.67 2.04 6.27
CA LYS A 51 7.67 3.11 6.35
C LYS A 51 6.46 2.73 5.50
N THR A 52 5.29 2.74 6.13
CA THR A 52 4.00 2.49 5.46
C THR A 52 3.19 3.78 5.48
N THR A 53 2.89 4.30 4.29
CA THR A 53 2.01 5.46 4.10
C THR A 53 0.65 4.97 3.65
N ILE A 54 -0.40 5.33 4.39
CA ILE A 54 -1.79 5.01 4.06
C ILE A 54 -2.48 6.30 3.64
N THR A 55 -2.78 6.43 2.35
CA THR A 55 -3.42 7.61 1.78
C THR A 55 -4.89 7.32 1.50
N SER A 56 -5.78 8.01 2.22
CA SER A 56 -7.24 7.94 2.00
C SER A 56 -7.74 9.28 1.46
N ILE A 57 -8.37 9.25 0.30
CA ILE A 57 -8.95 10.44 -0.34
C ILE A 57 -10.44 10.50 0.02
N LYS A 58 -10.87 11.58 0.66
CA LYS A 58 -12.26 11.79 1.08
C LYS A 58 -12.75 13.18 0.63
N PRO A 59 -14.05 13.35 0.33
CA PRO A 59 -14.60 14.64 -0.06
C PRO A 59 -14.58 15.62 1.12
N ILE A 60 -14.39 16.92 0.85
CA ILE A 60 -14.27 17.96 1.88
C ILE A 60 -15.48 18.03 2.83
N LYS A 61 -16.67 17.70 2.32
CA LYS A 61 -17.92 17.62 3.11
C LYS A 61 -17.82 16.63 4.28
N TYR A 62 -17.05 15.55 4.11
CA TYR A 62 -16.79 14.58 5.17
C TYR A 62 -16.00 15.20 6.31
N TYR A 63 -14.97 15.99 5.97
CA TYR A 63 -14.13 16.68 6.94
C TYR A 63 -14.91 17.76 7.71
N GLN A 64 -15.75 18.54 7.02
CA GLN A 64 -16.66 19.51 7.65
C GLN A 64 -17.58 18.83 8.67
N LYS A 65 -18.24 17.73 8.28
CA LYS A 65 -19.11 16.97 9.19
C LYS A 65 -18.36 16.38 10.40
N MET A 66 -17.09 16.00 10.25
CA MET A 66 -16.30 15.50 11.37
C MET A 66 -15.90 16.60 12.35
N LEU A 67 -15.51 17.78 11.86
CA LEU A 67 -15.12 18.90 12.73
C LEU A 67 -16.31 19.50 13.47
N ASP A 68 -17.48 19.59 12.81
CA ASP A 68 -18.71 20.10 13.43
C ASP A 68 -19.18 19.23 14.61
N VAL A 69 -18.80 17.95 14.67
CA VAL A 69 -19.13 17.05 15.79
C VAL A 69 -18.23 17.28 17.01
N THR A 70 -17.09 17.95 16.84
CA THR A 70 -16.12 18.21 17.91
C THR A 70 -16.17 19.65 18.46
N ALA A 71 -17.06 20.50 17.94
CA ALA A 71 -17.25 21.89 18.36
C ALA A 71 -18.41 22.06 19.34
#